data_AF-A0A1M5BSS4-F1
#
_entry.id   AF-A0A1M5BSS4-F1
#
_cell.length_a   1.000
_cell.length_b   1.000
_cell.length_c   1.000
_cell.angle_alpha   90.00
_cell.angle_beta   90.00
_cell.angle_gamma   90.00
#
_symmetry.space_group_name_H-M   'P 1'
#
loop_
_entity.id
_entity.type
_entity.pdbx_description
1 polymer ?
#
loop_
_entity_poly.entity_id
_entity_poly.type
_entity_poly.pdbx_seq_one_letter_code
_entity_poly.pdbx_strand_id
1 'polypeptide(L)'
;MVTNTSKIIYKKRFWAGLLLAQFVLFFLFSRSSEIVGFFENFFENQKKFHQLIFSLIPFSFGDVLYISMGIFLIYNITGCFRKARRKRALLQILICLNTFYFLYQIFWGMLYFQTPIIKKLSSQQEPTVEKAKMLALQYLQKCKETRKLAREDANGIFIIKDLNAVQNEILKRQTMLPENISQKTVPEINSFKPSIFKSGMSFTGILGYYNPFTAEAQFNSQLPNTLIPFTSAHESSHQLGFAREQEANFVGYLIGINSTNIELRYSTEYFTLKSLLNYILDKDPAFVKAILKNYSPEMKRDRAYEKAFILKHQGLLDDFFGFTNNLFLKSNQQEGSITYSYFINLLLNYEKV
;
A
#
# COMPACT_ATOMS: atom_id res chain seq x y z
N MET A 1 33.70 -45.86 16.16
CA MET A 1 32.60 -45.32 15.34
C MET A 1 32.61 -43.81 15.46
N VAL A 2 33.08 -43.09 14.44
CA VAL A 2 32.94 -41.62 14.39
C VAL A 2 31.50 -41.37 13.92
N THR A 3 30.60 -41.08 14.86
CA THR A 3 29.26 -40.60 14.52
C THR A 3 29.42 -39.27 13.82
N ASN A 4 29.31 -39.30 12.50
CA ASN A 4 29.32 -38.11 11.66
C ASN A 4 27.98 -37.39 11.89
N THR A 5 27.86 -36.68 13.02
CA THR A 5 26.76 -35.78 13.35
C THR A 5 26.87 -34.58 12.43
N SER A 6 26.46 -34.75 11.17
CA SER A 6 26.19 -33.61 10.31
C SER A 6 25.20 -32.73 11.08
N LYS A 7 25.64 -31.55 11.53
CA LYS A 7 24.81 -30.66 12.36
C LYS A 7 23.44 -30.51 11.68
N ILE A 8 22.36 -30.66 12.45
CA ILE A 8 20.98 -30.73 11.94
C ILE A 8 20.66 -29.55 10.99
N ILE A 9 21.27 -28.39 11.24
CA ILE A 9 21.20 -27.17 10.42
C ILE A 9 21.65 -27.35 8.95
N TYR A 10 22.41 -28.39 8.62
CA TYR A 10 22.81 -28.70 7.23
C TYR A 10 21.81 -29.60 6.51
N LYS A 11 20.74 -30.06 7.18
CA LYS A 11 19.72 -30.93 6.61
C LYS A 11 18.55 -30.12 6.07
N LYS A 12 18.22 -30.27 4.78
CA LYS A 12 17.08 -29.58 4.15
C LYS A 12 15.73 -29.86 4.82
N ARG A 13 15.55 -31.10 5.30
CA ARG A 13 14.31 -31.53 5.99
C ARG A 13 14.06 -30.71 7.26
N PHE A 14 15.12 -30.30 7.96
CA PHE A 14 15.00 -29.42 9.12
C PHE A 14 14.42 -28.06 8.73
N TRP A 15 14.98 -27.40 7.70
CA TRP A 15 14.50 -26.09 7.25
C TRP A 15 13.10 -26.12 6.62
N ALA A 16 12.75 -27.21 5.92
CA ALA A 16 11.39 -27.40 5.43
C ALA A 16 10.38 -27.58 6.59
N GLY A 17 10.75 -28.38 7.60
CA GLY A 17 9.95 -28.56 8.81
C GLY A 17 9.84 -27.28 9.64
N LEU A 18 10.91 -26.50 9.74
CA LEU A 18 10.92 -25.21 10.41
C LEU A 18 9.99 -24.21 9.72
N LEU A 19 10.01 -24.15 8.39
CA LEU A 19 9.12 -23.27 7.63
C LEU A 19 7.65 -23.64 7.87
N LEU A 20 7.33 -24.94 7.85
CA LEU A 20 5.98 -25.41 8.18
C LEU A 20 5.60 -25.05 9.62
N ALA A 21 6.51 -25.25 10.58
CA ALA A 21 6.29 -24.89 11.97
C ALA A 21 6.06 -23.37 12.12
N GLN A 22 6.77 -22.52 11.38
CA GLN A 22 6.54 -21.08 11.36
C GLN A 22 5.16 -20.73 10.80
N PHE A 23 4.71 -21.36 9.71
CA PHE A 23 3.35 -21.15 9.18
C PHE A 23 2.29 -21.46 10.23
N VAL A 24 2.40 -22.62 10.89
CA VAL A 24 1.46 -23.03 11.95
C VAL A 24 1.54 -22.06 13.14
N LEU A 25 2.74 -21.67 13.56
CA LEU A 25 2.95 -20.76 14.69
C LEU A 25 2.27 -19.41 14.45
N PHE A 26 2.55 -18.75 13.32
CA PHE A 26 1.98 -17.44 13.03
C PHE A 26 0.47 -17.51 12.75
N PHE A 27 -0.02 -18.62 12.19
CA PHE A 27 -1.47 -18.86 12.10
C PHE A 27 -2.13 -18.97 13.49
N LEU A 28 -1.50 -19.64 14.45
CA LEU A 28 -2.02 -19.71 15.83
C LEU A 28 -1.94 -18.34 16.50
N PHE A 29 -0.84 -17.61 16.32
CA PHE A 29 -0.69 -16.24 16.83
C PHE A 29 -1.76 -15.30 16.29
N SER A 30 -2.14 -15.45 15.02
CA SER A 30 -3.15 -14.60 14.38
C SER A 30 -4.56 -14.80 14.95
N ARG A 31 -4.78 -15.81 15.80
CA ARG A 31 -6.06 -16.10 16.46
C ARG A 31 -6.17 -15.49 17.86
N SER A 32 -5.08 -14.98 18.44
CA SER A 32 -5.08 -14.34 19.76
C SER A 32 -4.97 -12.83 19.63
N SER A 33 -5.95 -12.10 20.17
CA SER A 33 -5.95 -10.64 20.24
C SER A 33 -4.77 -10.09 21.02
N GLU A 34 -4.34 -10.79 22.08
CA GLU A 34 -3.26 -10.39 22.96
C GLU A 34 -1.91 -10.46 22.23
N ILE A 35 -1.68 -11.54 21.49
CA ILE A 35 -0.46 -11.72 20.69
C ILE A 35 -0.43 -10.71 19.54
N VAL A 36 -1.55 -10.48 18.85
CA VAL A 36 -1.64 -9.43 17.82
C VAL A 36 -1.34 -8.05 18.41
N GLY A 37 -1.89 -7.73 19.59
CA GLY A 37 -1.60 -6.48 20.31
C GLY A 37 -0.13 -6.35 20.71
N PHE A 38 0.55 -7.45 21.05
CA PHE A 38 2.01 -7.45 21.25
C PHE A 38 2.76 -7.06 19.97
N PHE A 39 2.40 -7.63 18.81
CA PHE A 39 3.03 -7.27 17.53
C PHE A 39 2.73 -5.83 17.11
N GLU A 40 1.53 -5.32 17.40
CA GLU A 40 1.20 -3.91 17.18
C GLU A 40 2.10 -2.99 18.02
N ASN A 41 2.24 -3.25 19.32
CA ASN A 41 3.12 -2.48 20.20
C ASN A 41 4.61 -2.60 19.84
N PHE A 42 5.04 -3.78 19.38
CA PHE A 42 6.39 -3.97 18.86
C PHE A 42 6.62 -3.11 17.61
N PHE A 43 5.66 -3.12 16.68
CA PHE A 43 5.72 -2.34 15.45
C PHE A 43 5.83 -0.83 15.72
N GLU A 44 5.15 -0.30 16.74
CA GLU A 44 5.23 1.12 17.12
C GLU A 44 6.67 1.59 17.39
N ASN A 45 7.48 0.74 18.02
CA ASN A 45 8.90 1.03 18.27
C ASN A 45 9.77 0.73 17.05
N GLN A 46 9.50 -0.41 16.39
CA GLN A 46 10.26 -0.87 15.23
C GLN A 46 10.17 0.12 14.05
N LYS A 47 8.97 0.64 13.73
CA LYS A 47 8.76 1.57 12.62
C LYS A 47 9.59 2.85 12.79
N LYS A 48 9.62 3.41 14.00
CA LYS A 48 10.40 4.61 14.32
C LYS A 48 11.90 4.34 14.15
N PHE A 49 12.39 3.22 14.68
CA PHE A 49 13.80 2.84 14.55
C PHE A 49 14.21 2.64 13.08
N HIS A 50 13.40 1.91 12.30
CA HIS A 50 13.65 1.72 10.87
C HIS A 50 13.64 3.05 10.11
N GLN A 51 12.64 3.91 10.33
CA GLN A 51 12.57 5.21 9.68
C GLN A 51 13.76 6.12 10.03
N LEU A 52 14.23 6.14 11.29
CA LEU A 52 15.41 6.92 11.68
C LEU A 52 16.66 6.50 10.90
N ILE A 53 16.86 5.20 10.67
CA ILE A 53 18.03 4.67 9.97
C ILE A 53 17.91 4.89 8.46
N PHE A 54 16.80 4.46 7.86
CA PHE A 54 16.67 4.39 6.41
C PHE A 54 16.26 5.72 5.77
N SER A 55 15.66 6.66 6.51
CA SER A 55 15.38 8.00 5.98
C SER A 55 16.64 8.76 5.56
N LEU A 56 17.78 8.54 6.25
CA LEU A 56 19.08 9.14 5.96
C LEU A 56 19.66 8.72 4.59
N ILE A 57 19.20 7.59 4.04
CA ILE A 57 19.68 7.07 2.77
C ILE A 57 18.89 7.74 1.63
N PRO A 58 19.51 8.40 0.65
CA PRO A 58 18.80 9.23 -0.34
C PRO A 58 18.07 8.44 -1.43
N PHE A 59 18.25 7.12 -1.48
CA PHE A 59 17.59 6.21 -2.43
C PHE A 59 16.83 5.12 -1.67
N SER A 60 15.94 4.38 -2.36
CA SER A 60 15.20 3.28 -1.75
C SER A 60 16.12 2.11 -1.40
N PHE A 61 16.44 1.96 -0.11
CA PHE A 61 17.30 0.88 0.36
C PHE A 61 16.57 -0.46 0.35
N GLY A 62 15.28 -0.46 0.62
CA GLY A 62 14.40 -1.62 0.53
C GLY A 62 14.38 -2.25 -0.86
N ASP A 63 14.47 -1.44 -1.91
CA ASP A 63 14.55 -1.92 -3.29
C ASP A 63 15.90 -2.61 -3.55
N VAL A 64 16.99 -2.05 -3.01
CA VAL A 64 18.32 -2.67 -3.06
C VAL A 64 18.32 -4.01 -2.33
N LEU A 65 17.64 -4.12 -1.18
CA LEU A 65 17.46 -5.39 -0.48
C LEU A 65 16.70 -6.41 -1.34
N TYR A 66 15.62 -6.01 -2.01
CA TYR A 66 14.87 -6.88 -2.91
C TYR A 66 15.68 -7.31 -4.14
N ILE A 67 16.45 -6.40 -4.75
CA ILE A 67 17.37 -6.73 -5.86
C ILE A 67 18.43 -7.75 -5.39
N SER A 68 19.06 -7.49 -4.24
CA SER A 68 20.09 -8.37 -3.67
C SER A 68 19.53 -9.76 -3.36
N MET A 69 18.32 -9.81 -2.81
CA MET A 69 17.59 -11.04 -2.55
C MET A 69 17.28 -11.80 -3.86
N GLY A 70 16.81 -11.10 -4.89
CA GLY A 70 16.54 -11.66 -6.21
C GLY A 70 17.78 -12.27 -6.85
N ILE A 71 18.91 -11.56 -6.85
CA ILE A 71 20.20 -12.05 -7.36
C ILE A 71 20.63 -13.31 -6.59
N PHE A 72 20.54 -13.29 -5.26
CA PHE A 72 20.85 -14.44 -4.41
C PHE A 72 19.99 -15.66 -4.76
N LEU A 73 18.67 -15.46 -4.92
CA LEU A 73 17.74 -16.53 -5.28
C LEU A 73 18.03 -17.08 -6.67
N ILE A 74 18.24 -16.23 -7.69
CA ILE A 74 18.56 -16.65 -9.06
C ILE A 74 19.87 -17.46 -9.09
N TYR A 75 20.91 -16.99 -8.39
CA TYR A 75 22.19 -17.70 -8.30
C TYR A 75 22.03 -19.11 -7.70
N ASN A 76 21.22 -19.25 -6.66
CA ASN A 76 20.96 -20.55 -6.05
C ASN A 76 20.03 -21.41 -6.91
N ILE A 77 18.97 -20.86 -7.51
CA ILE A 77 18.06 -21.58 -8.41
C ILE A 77 18.82 -22.16 -9.60
N THR A 78 19.69 -21.39 -10.26
CA THR A 78 20.56 -21.91 -11.33
C THR A 78 21.52 -23.00 -10.81
N GLY A 79 21.93 -22.92 -9.54
CA GLY A 79 22.65 -23.98 -8.84
C GLY A 79 21.87 -25.27 -8.60
N CYS A 80 20.54 -25.22 -8.54
CA CYS A 80 19.70 -26.40 -8.39
C CYS A 80 19.75 -27.31 -9.62
N PHE A 81 19.98 -26.75 -10.81
CA PHE A 81 20.13 -27.51 -12.05
C PHE A 81 21.50 -28.18 -12.19
N ARG A 82 22.50 -27.79 -11.39
CA ARG A 82 23.85 -28.40 -11.39
C ARG A 82 23.95 -29.49 -10.31
N LYS A 83 24.11 -30.76 -10.71
CA LYS A 83 24.14 -31.92 -9.80
C LYS A 83 25.06 -31.73 -8.59
N ALA A 84 26.25 -31.17 -8.79
CA ALA A 84 27.23 -30.90 -7.73
C ALA A 84 26.77 -29.84 -6.71
N ARG A 85 26.02 -28.81 -7.14
CA ARG A 85 25.59 -27.71 -6.26
C ARG A 85 24.17 -27.88 -5.73
N ARG A 86 23.34 -28.74 -6.34
CA ARG A 86 21.90 -28.87 -6.08
C ARG A 86 21.55 -28.98 -4.59
N LYS A 87 22.31 -29.77 -3.82
CA LYS A 87 22.04 -29.93 -2.38
C LYS A 87 22.28 -28.64 -1.59
N ARG A 88 23.40 -27.95 -1.85
CA ARG A 88 23.76 -26.70 -1.20
C ARG A 88 22.82 -25.56 -1.60
N ALA A 89 22.54 -25.44 -2.90
CA ALA A 89 21.63 -24.44 -3.46
C ALA A 89 20.22 -24.51 -2.84
N LEU A 90 19.61 -25.70 -2.83
CA LEU A 90 18.29 -25.90 -2.22
C LEU A 90 18.28 -25.58 -0.72
N LEU A 91 19.36 -25.91 0.00
CA LEU A 91 19.48 -25.56 1.42
C LEU A 91 19.51 -24.04 1.62
N GLN A 92 20.30 -23.32 0.81
CA GLN A 92 20.41 -21.86 0.88
C GLN A 92 19.09 -21.16 0.56
N ILE A 93 18.34 -21.66 -0.44
CA ILE A 93 16.98 -21.17 -0.74
C ILE A 93 16.06 -21.38 0.45
N LEU A 94 16.04 -22.58 1.05
CA LEU A 94 15.18 -22.85 2.20
C LEU A 94 15.53 -21.98 3.42
N ILE A 95 16.81 -21.78 3.71
CA ILE A 95 17.26 -20.86 4.78
C ILE A 95 16.74 -19.46 4.51
N CYS A 96 16.99 -18.96 3.29
CA CYS A 96 16.55 -17.64 2.86
C CYS A 96 15.04 -17.44 2.99
N LEU A 97 14.23 -18.42 2.56
CA LEU A 97 12.77 -18.37 2.67
C LEU A 97 12.31 -18.38 4.14
N ASN A 98 12.93 -19.19 5.00
CA ASN A 98 12.63 -19.20 6.43
C ASN A 98 12.94 -17.84 7.08
N THR A 99 14.13 -17.30 6.82
CA THR A 99 14.54 -16.01 7.39
C THR A 99 13.63 -14.89 6.90
N PHE A 100 13.35 -14.84 5.60
CA PHE A 100 12.49 -13.81 5.02
C PHE A 100 11.06 -13.89 5.56
N TYR A 101 10.46 -15.09 5.58
CA TYR A 101 9.09 -15.27 6.08
C TYR A 101 8.98 -14.91 7.56
N PHE A 102 9.92 -15.36 8.39
CA PHE A 102 9.95 -15.03 9.81
C PHE A 102 10.06 -13.52 10.06
N LEU A 103 10.99 -12.84 9.39
CA LEU A 103 11.16 -11.39 9.51
C LEU A 103 9.93 -10.64 9.02
N TYR A 104 9.36 -11.06 7.88
CA TYR A 104 8.13 -10.47 7.36
C TYR A 104 6.98 -10.58 8.37
N GLN A 105 6.78 -11.75 8.98
CA GLN A 105 5.69 -11.94 9.94
C GLN A 105 5.86 -11.07 11.18
N ILE A 106 7.08 -10.97 11.70
CA ILE A 106 7.38 -10.14 12.88
C ILE A 106 7.24 -8.65 12.57
N PHE A 107 7.74 -8.19 11.42
CA PHE A 107 7.77 -6.77 11.07
C PHE A 107 6.47 -6.26 10.46
N TRP A 108 5.62 -7.13 9.90
CA TRP A 108 4.45 -6.68 9.16
C TRP A 108 3.28 -7.66 9.13
N GLY A 109 3.51 -8.95 8.86
CA GLY A 109 2.45 -9.91 8.59
C GLY A 109 1.38 -10.01 9.68
N MET A 110 1.79 -9.88 10.95
CA MET A 110 0.86 -9.90 12.09
C MET A 110 -0.07 -8.68 12.17
N LEU A 111 0.28 -7.56 11.51
CA LEU A 111 -0.53 -6.34 11.52
C LEU A 111 -1.84 -6.48 10.72
N TYR A 112 -1.92 -7.44 9.79
CA TYR A 112 -3.16 -7.76 9.06
C TYR A 112 -4.28 -8.29 9.95
N PHE A 113 -3.98 -8.65 11.20
CA PHE A 113 -4.93 -9.20 12.16
C PHE A 113 -5.38 -8.19 13.22
N GLN A 114 -4.90 -6.94 13.16
CA GLN A 114 -5.36 -5.86 14.03
C GLN A 114 -6.87 -5.65 13.91
N THR A 115 -7.48 -5.10 14.96
CA THR A 115 -8.90 -4.71 14.95
C THR A 115 -9.21 -3.78 13.78
N PRO A 116 -10.14 -4.16 12.88
CA PRO A 116 -10.46 -3.34 11.71
C PRO A 116 -11.05 -1.96 12.06
N ILE A 117 -10.77 -0.94 11.24
CA ILE A 117 -11.22 0.45 11.44
C ILE A 117 -12.74 0.55 11.50
N ILE A 118 -13.47 -0.27 10.74
CA ILE A 118 -14.95 -0.25 10.75
C ILE A 118 -15.52 -0.44 12.17
N LYS A 119 -14.85 -1.19 13.04
CA LYS A 119 -15.26 -1.39 14.44
C LYS A 119 -15.05 -0.16 15.31
N LYS A 120 -14.27 0.81 14.84
CA LYS A 120 -13.98 2.10 15.50
C LYS A 120 -14.90 3.24 15.02
N LEU A 121 -15.66 3.01 13.95
CA LEU A 121 -16.64 3.97 13.46
C LEU A 121 -17.92 3.91 14.27
N SER A 122 -18.61 5.05 14.37
CA SER A 122 -19.89 5.16 15.09
C SER A 122 -21.05 4.40 14.43
N SER A 123 -20.90 4.04 13.16
CA SER A 123 -21.87 3.31 12.35
C SER A 123 -21.16 2.19 11.57
N GLN A 124 -21.87 1.08 11.36
CA GLN A 124 -21.42 -0.07 10.56
C GLN A 124 -22.53 -0.48 9.59
N GLN A 125 -23.19 0.51 8.99
CA GLN A 125 -24.25 0.29 8.02
C GLN A 125 -23.65 -0.15 6.68
N GLU A 126 -24.36 -1.02 5.98
CA GLU A 126 -24.00 -1.40 4.63
C GLU A 126 -24.04 -0.17 3.70
N PRO A 127 -23.11 -0.05 2.73
CA PRO A 127 -23.00 1.11 1.86
C PRO A 127 -24.20 1.21 0.91
N THR A 128 -24.91 2.34 0.92
CA THR A 128 -26.03 2.60 -0.01
C THR A 128 -25.58 3.38 -1.24
N VAL A 129 -26.18 3.06 -2.40
CA VAL A 129 -25.87 3.75 -3.67
C VAL A 129 -26.32 5.20 -3.61
N GLU A 130 -27.41 5.49 -2.92
CA GLU A 130 -27.97 6.82 -2.74
C GLU A 130 -26.99 7.73 -1.98
N LYS A 131 -26.45 7.24 -0.86
CA LYS A 131 -25.45 7.99 -0.08
C LYS A 131 -24.17 8.20 -0.90
N ALA A 132 -23.73 7.18 -1.64
CA ALA A 132 -22.59 7.29 -2.54
C ALA A 132 -22.80 8.35 -3.64
N LYS A 133 -24.00 8.43 -4.24
CA LYS A 133 -24.36 9.45 -5.24
C LYS A 133 -24.33 10.86 -4.66
N MET A 134 -24.85 11.05 -3.45
CA MET A 134 -24.83 12.35 -2.76
C MET A 134 -23.39 12.82 -2.51
N LEU A 135 -22.54 11.94 -1.97
CA LEU A 135 -21.12 12.26 -1.80
C LEU A 135 -20.42 12.50 -3.14
N ALA A 136 -20.69 11.71 -4.19
CA ALA A 136 -20.08 11.90 -5.49
C ALA A 136 -20.36 13.30 -6.08
N LEU A 137 -21.57 13.84 -5.86
CA LEU A 137 -21.90 15.22 -6.25
C LEU A 137 -21.12 16.24 -5.41
N GLN A 138 -20.99 16.03 -4.10
CA GLN A 138 -20.20 16.90 -3.22
C GLN A 138 -18.71 16.90 -3.61
N TYR A 139 -18.10 15.73 -3.82
CA TYR A 139 -16.70 15.63 -4.23
C TYR A 139 -16.46 16.13 -5.66
N LEU A 140 -17.43 16.01 -6.56
CA LEU A 140 -17.35 16.67 -7.86
C LEU A 140 -17.17 18.18 -7.70
N GLN A 141 -17.94 18.80 -6.80
CA GLN A 141 -17.85 20.24 -6.55
C GLN A 141 -16.52 20.61 -5.86
N LYS A 142 -16.11 19.87 -4.84
CA LYS A 142 -14.80 20.06 -4.18
C LYS A 142 -13.63 19.96 -5.16
N CYS A 143 -13.64 18.92 -6.01
CA CYS A 143 -12.63 18.75 -7.05
C CYS A 143 -12.57 19.97 -8.00
N LYS A 144 -13.73 20.46 -8.45
CA LYS A 144 -13.79 21.64 -9.32
C LYS A 144 -13.22 22.89 -8.66
N GLU A 145 -13.44 23.06 -7.37
CA GLU A 145 -12.96 24.21 -6.60
C GLU A 145 -11.46 24.10 -6.34
N THR A 146 -10.99 22.99 -5.80
CA THR A 146 -9.57 22.79 -5.50
C THR A 146 -8.73 22.74 -6.78
N ARG A 147 -9.22 22.15 -7.89
CA ARG A 147 -8.46 22.10 -9.16
C ARG A 147 -8.17 23.47 -9.75
N LYS A 148 -9.03 24.46 -9.53
CA LYS A 148 -8.79 25.85 -9.97
C LYS A 148 -7.60 26.50 -9.27
N LEU A 149 -7.30 26.05 -8.05
CA LEU A 149 -6.20 26.56 -7.23
C LEU A 149 -4.90 25.80 -7.49
N ALA A 150 -5.00 24.59 -8.06
CA ALA A 150 -3.85 23.74 -8.35
C ALA A 150 -3.08 24.26 -9.56
N ARG A 151 -1.78 23.97 -9.58
CA ARG A 151 -0.92 24.34 -10.71
C ARG A 151 -1.11 23.40 -11.88
N GLU A 152 -0.82 23.92 -13.06
CA GLU A 152 -0.84 23.17 -14.31
C GLU A 152 0.35 23.49 -15.20
N ASP A 153 0.67 22.55 -16.10
CA ASP A 153 1.67 22.74 -17.15
C ASP A 153 1.11 23.54 -18.34
N ALA A 154 1.92 23.69 -19.40
CA ALA A 154 1.52 24.39 -20.62
C ALA A 154 0.32 23.75 -21.35
N ASN A 155 0.03 22.47 -21.10
CA ASN A 155 -1.13 21.76 -21.65
C ASN A 155 -2.35 21.84 -20.71
N GLY A 156 -2.24 22.57 -19.59
CA GLY A 156 -3.27 22.67 -18.58
C GLY A 156 -3.49 21.38 -17.78
N ILE A 157 -2.48 20.50 -17.70
CA ILE A 157 -2.51 19.25 -16.91
C ILE A 157 -1.96 19.55 -15.52
N PHE A 158 -2.60 18.99 -14.49
CA PHE A 158 -2.17 19.13 -13.09
C PHE A 158 -0.69 18.75 -12.91
N ILE A 159 0.05 19.59 -12.17
CA ILE A 159 1.43 19.33 -11.79
C ILE A 159 1.67 19.56 -10.30
N ILE A 160 2.61 18.80 -9.74
CA ILE A 160 3.13 18.98 -8.39
C ILE A 160 4.26 20.00 -8.45
N LYS A 161 4.16 21.09 -7.71
CA LYS A 161 5.20 22.13 -7.64
C LYS A 161 6.36 21.69 -6.76
N ASP A 162 6.04 21.15 -5.59
CA ASP A 162 7.01 20.78 -4.57
C ASP A 162 6.55 19.52 -3.85
N LEU A 163 7.14 18.39 -4.24
CA LEU A 163 6.83 17.10 -3.65
C LEU A 163 7.23 17.02 -2.17
N ASN A 164 8.29 17.72 -1.75
CA ASN A 164 8.68 17.74 -0.34
C ASN A 164 7.64 18.48 0.50
N ALA A 165 7.05 19.56 -0.01
CA ALA A 165 5.97 20.26 0.67
C ALA A 165 4.71 19.37 0.82
N VAL A 166 4.39 18.55 -0.19
CA VAL A 166 3.32 17.55 -0.11
C VAL A 166 3.62 16.51 0.97
N GLN A 167 4.83 15.94 0.98
CA GLN A 167 5.24 14.93 1.97
C GLN A 167 5.28 15.47 3.40
N ASN A 168 5.79 16.69 3.60
CA ASN A 168 5.81 17.33 4.91
C ASN A 168 4.40 17.60 5.43
N GLU A 169 3.48 18.01 4.54
CA GLU A 169 2.08 18.16 4.91
C GLU A 169 1.44 16.81 5.24
N ILE A 170 1.75 15.72 4.52
CA ILE A 170 1.30 14.36 4.88
C ILE A 170 1.73 14.02 6.32
N LEU A 171 3.01 14.18 6.66
CA LEU A 171 3.53 13.90 8.00
C LEU A 171 2.83 14.75 9.07
N LYS A 172 2.65 16.05 8.81
CA LYS A 172 1.90 16.93 9.71
C LYS A 172 0.46 16.48 9.89
N ARG A 173 -0.22 16.06 8.82
CA ARG A 173 -1.63 15.63 8.86
C ARG A 173 -1.80 14.29 9.58
N GLN A 174 -0.78 13.44 9.63
CA GLN A 174 -0.80 12.20 10.44
C GLN A 174 -1.02 12.49 11.93
N THR A 175 -0.45 13.58 12.46
CA THR A 175 -0.64 13.98 13.87
C THR A 175 -2.05 14.50 14.17
N MET A 176 -2.85 14.76 13.12
CA MET A 176 -4.22 15.29 13.21
C MET A 176 -5.27 14.22 12.88
N LEU A 177 -4.88 12.94 12.80
CA LEU A 177 -5.84 11.85 12.62
C LEU A 177 -6.79 11.80 13.83
N PRO A 178 -8.09 11.52 13.62
CA PRO A 178 -9.04 11.44 14.74
C PRO A 178 -8.64 10.37 15.75
N GLU A 179 -8.63 10.73 17.05
CA GLU A 179 -8.18 9.83 18.14
C GLU A 179 -8.99 8.54 18.21
N ASN A 180 -10.27 8.58 17.86
CA ASN A 180 -11.12 7.40 17.82
C ASN A 180 -10.73 6.43 16.69
N ILE A 181 -10.03 6.89 15.65
CA ILE A 181 -9.56 6.07 14.52
C ILE A 181 -8.16 5.54 14.78
N SER A 182 -7.25 6.43 15.21
CA SER A 182 -5.83 6.12 15.38
C SER A 182 -5.30 6.67 16.70
N GLN A 183 -4.73 5.77 17.50
CA GLN A 183 -3.92 6.09 18.68
C GLN A 183 -2.44 5.73 18.45
N LYS A 184 -2.07 5.47 17.19
CA LYS A 184 -0.72 5.06 16.82
C LYS A 184 0.24 6.24 16.93
N THR A 185 1.48 5.97 17.32
CA THR A 185 2.53 6.99 17.36
C THR A 185 2.88 7.46 15.95
N VAL A 186 3.14 8.76 15.81
CA VAL A 186 3.52 9.40 14.55
C VAL A 186 4.97 9.87 14.67
N PRO A 187 5.92 9.20 14.00
CA PRO A 187 7.34 9.57 14.12
C PRO A 187 7.72 10.89 13.47
N GLU A 188 6.91 11.41 12.54
CA GLU A 188 7.16 12.62 11.74
C GLU A 188 8.49 12.59 10.95
N ILE A 189 8.94 11.39 10.57
CA ILE A 189 10.17 11.18 9.80
C ILE A 189 9.81 11.02 8.32
N ASN A 190 10.39 11.86 7.46
CA ASN A 190 10.24 11.71 6.01
C ASN A 190 11.06 10.51 5.52
N SER A 191 10.37 9.39 5.27
CA SER A 191 10.94 8.18 4.67
C SER A 191 10.19 7.78 3.39
N PHE A 192 9.82 8.78 2.59
CA PHE A 192 9.28 8.57 1.24
C PHE A 192 10.42 8.40 0.25
N LYS A 193 10.38 7.35 -0.59
CA LYS A 193 11.46 7.05 -1.53
C LYS A 193 10.90 6.77 -2.92
N PRO A 194 11.38 7.47 -3.98
CA PRO A 194 11.13 7.02 -5.34
C PRO A 194 11.68 5.60 -5.53
N SER A 195 10.82 4.67 -5.96
CA SER A 195 11.25 3.29 -6.18
C SER A 195 12.23 3.19 -7.35
N ILE A 196 13.25 2.33 -7.20
CA ILE A 196 14.14 1.91 -8.28
C ILE A 196 13.34 1.15 -9.35
N PHE A 197 12.28 0.46 -8.95
CA PHE A 197 11.41 -0.32 -9.83
C PHE A 197 10.34 0.51 -10.55
N LYS A 198 10.30 1.84 -10.41
CA LYS A 198 9.26 2.74 -10.97
C LYS A 198 8.83 2.43 -12.42
N SER A 199 9.78 2.09 -13.29
CA SER A 199 9.48 1.76 -14.69
C SER A 199 8.79 0.41 -14.82
N GLY A 200 9.23 -0.61 -14.06
CA GLY A 200 8.52 -1.88 -13.98
C GLY A 200 7.14 -1.71 -13.37
N MET A 201 7.03 -1.02 -12.24
CA MET A 201 5.78 -0.74 -11.53
C MET A 201 4.70 -0.12 -12.41
N SER A 202 5.09 0.74 -13.36
CA SER A 202 4.16 1.35 -14.31
C SER A 202 3.38 0.31 -15.13
N PHE A 203 3.98 -0.84 -15.41
CA PHE A 203 3.37 -1.97 -16.14
C PHE A 203 2.73 -3.03 -15.24
N THR A 204 2.75 -2.87 -13.91
CA THR A 204 2.18 -3.83 -12.96
C THR A 204 0.93 -3.33 -12.25
N GLY A 205 0.55 -2.07 -12.49
CA GLY A 205 -0.54 -1.41 -11.76
C GLY A 205 -0.21 -1.02 -10.31
N ILE A 206 1.02 -1.29 -9.83
CA ILE A 206 1.46 -0.96 -8.48
C ILE A 206 1.88 0.51 -8.45
N LEU A 207 1.16 1.34 -7.69
CA LEU A 207 1.43 2.78 -7.59
C LEU A 207 2.53 3.09 -6.57
N GLY A 208 2.57 2.33 -5.49
CA GLY A 208 3.51 2.42 -4.39
C GLY A 208 3.50 1.12 -3.59
N TYR A 209 4.38 1.03 -2.61
CA TYR A 209 4.31 0.01 -1.57
C TYR A 209 5.11 0.44 -0.34
N TYR A 210 4.71 -0.08 0.80
CA TYR A 210 5.48 -0.03 2.03
C TYR A 210 6.49 -1.18 2.10
N ASN A 211 7.74 -0.88 2.44
CA ASN A 211 8.73 -1.92 2.67
C ASN A 211 8.79 -2.33 4.14
N PRO A 212 8.41 -3.58 4.50
CA PRO A 212 8.33 -4.02 5.88
C PRO A 212 9.70 -4.16 6.57
N PHE A 213 10.79 -4.23 5.80
CA PHE A 213 12.14 -4.40 6.35
C PHE A 213 12.84 -3.06 6.60
N THR A 214 12.44 -1.99 5.91
CA THR A 214 13.08 -0.67 6.00
C THR A 214 12.14 0.45 6.45
N ALA A 215 10.84 0.17 6.57
CA ALA A 215 9.79 1.14 6.84
C ALA A 215 9.77 2.34 5.88
N GLU A 216 10.32 2.18 4.68
CA GLU A 216 10.22 3.16 3.60
C GLU A 216 8.82 3.11 2.97
N ALA A 217 8.31 4.27 2.58
CA ALA A 217 7.14 4.40 1.71
C ALA A 217 7.64 4.60 0.28
N GLN A 218 7.73 3.50 -0.49
CA GLN A 218 8.13 3.53 -1.88
C GLN A 218 6.98 3.98 -2.78
N PHE A 219 7.26 4.85 -3.74
CA PHE A 219 6.27 5.24 -4.73
C PHE A 219 6.86 5.26 -6.14
N ASN A 220 5.99 5.02 -7.12
CA ASN A 220 6.33 5.17 -8.53
C ASN A 220 6.34 6.67 -8.90
N SER A 221 7.55 7.23 -9.02
CA SER A 221 7.75 8.63 -9.42
C SER A 221 7.43 8.94 -10.89
N GLN A 222 7.07 7.94 -11.69
CA GLN A 222 6.64 8.12 -13.09
C GLN A 222 5.12 8.20 -13.25
N LEU A 223 4.36 8.06 -12.16
CA LEU A 223 2.92 8.20 -12.20
C LEU A 223 2.50 9.60 -12.66
N PRO A 224 1.30 9.75 -13.24
CA PRO A 224 0.64 11.03 -13.35
C PRO A 224 0.66 11.79 -12.03
N ASN A 225 0.96 13.09 -12.09
CA ASN A 225 1.05 13.96 -10.92
C ASN A 225 -0.22 13.93 -10.07
N THR A 226 -1.39 13.71 -10.65
CA THR A 226 -2.67 13.59 -9.94
C THR A 226 -2.74 12.38 -9.00
N LEU A 227 -1.91 11.36 -9.19
CA LEU A 227 -1.90 10.14 -8.38
C LEU A 227 -0.86 10.18 -7.25
N ILE A 228 0.31 10.80 -7.48
CA ILE A 228 1.46 10.75 -6.56
C ILE A 228 1.11 11.25 -5.13
N PRO A 229 0.39 12.36 -4.90
CA PRO A 229 0.13 12.85 -3.55
C PRO A 229 -0.74 11.87 -2.74
N PHE A 230 -1.85 11.39 -3.31
CA PHE A 230 -2.69 10.41 -2.63
C PHE A 230 -1.97 9.07 -2.43
N THR A 231 -1.23 8.58 -3.43
CA THR A 231 -0.39 7.38 -3.27
C THR A 231 0.60 7.57 -2.12
N SER A 232 1.25 8.73 -2.02
CA SER A 232 2.17 9.01 -0.91
C SER A 232 1.43 9.00 0.44
N ALA A 233 0.23 9.58 0.53
CA ALA A 233 -0.58 9.54 1.76
C ALA A 233 -1.00 8.10 2.13
N HIS A 234 -1.37 7.29 1.13
CA HIS A 234 -1.67 5.86 1.28
C HIS A 234 -0.47 5.09 1.83
N GLU A 235 0.70 5.18 1.19
CA GLU A 235 1.90 4.47 1.65
C GLU A 235 2.35 4.96 3.04
N SER A 236 2.14 6.23 3.35
CA SER A 236 2.38 6.78 4.69
C SER A 236 1.47 6.16 5.76
N SER A 237 0.26 5.73 5.38
CA SER A 237 -0.68 5.05 6.27
C SER A 237 -0.16 3.66 6.62
N HIS A 238 0.47 2.97 5.66
CA HIS A 238 1.19 1.73 5.96
C HIS A 238 2.38 1.97 6.90
N GLN A 239 3.12 3.07 6.75
CA GLN A 239 4.18 3.43 7.69
C GLN A 239 3.67 3.62 9.13
N LEU A 240 2.42 4.05 9.31
CA LEU A 240 1.80 4.11 10.64
C LEU A 240 1.41 2.73 11.18
N GLY A 241 1.28 1.70 10.33
CA GLY A 241 0.96 0.33 10.72
C GLY A 241 -0.45 -0.13 10.33
N PHE A 242 -1.13 0.60 9.45
CA PHE A 242 -2.40 0.17 8.85
C PHE A 242 -2.11 -0.78 7.69
N ALA A 243 -2.09 -2.09 7.94
CA ALA A 243 -1.64 -3.07 6.95
C ALA A 243 -2.65 -3.34 5.81
N ARG A 244 -3.95 -3.17 6.06
CA ARG A 244 -4.99 -3.43 5.05
C ARG A 244 -5.06 -2.29 4.04
N GLU A 245 -4.96 -2.61 2.75
CA GLU A 245 -5.02 -1.65 1.64
C GLU A 245 -6.19 -0.65 1.73
N GLN A 246 -7.38 -1.16 2.05
CA GLN A 246 -8.60 -0.33 2.08
C GLN A 246 -8.64 0.55 3.35
N GLU A 247 -8.02 0.12 4.44
CA GLU A 247 -7.82 0.97 5.63
C GLU A 247 -6.74 2.01 5.38
N ALA A 248 -5.66 1.66 4.67
CA ALA A 248 -4.65 2.61 4.22
C ALA A 248 -5.22 3.65 3.25
N ASN A 249 -6.12 3.27 2.34
CA ASN A 249 -6.90 4.21 1.53
C ASN A 249 -7.73 5.16 2.40
N PHE A 250 -8.40 4.64 3.42
CA PHE A 250 -9.23 5.45 4.33
C PHE A 250 -8.39 6.41 5.18
N VAL A 251 -7.26 5.97 5.72
CA VAL A 251 -6.35 6.83 6.48
C VAL A 251 -5.69 7.86 5.55
N GLY A 252 -5.27 7.48 4.34
CA GLY A 252 -4.79 8.39 3.31
C GLY A 252 -5.83 9.45 2.92
N TYR A 253 -7.11 9.06 2.87
CA TYR A 253 -8.23 9.98 2.71
C TYR A 253 -8.31 11.01 3.87
N LEU A 254 -8.27 10.56 5.12
CA LEU A 254 -8.31 11.44 6.31
C LEU A 254 -7.11 12.41 6.37
N ILE A 255 -5.93 11.94 5.97
CA ILE A 255 -4.72 12.75 5.86
C ILE A 255 -4.95 13.91 4.87
N GLY A 256 -5.42 13.60 3.66
CA GLY A 256 -5.43 14.55 2.56
C GLY A 256 -6.68 15.42 2.42
N ILE A 257 -7.87 14.97 2.86
CA ILE A 257 -9.13 15.65 2.51
C ILE A 257 -9.25 17.07 3.05
N ASN A 258 -8.69 17.32 4.24
CA ASN A 258 -8.66 18.65 4.87
C ASN A 258 -7.24 19.24 4.87
N SER A 259 -6.40 18.82 3.92
CA SER A 259 -5.04 19.34 3.79
C SER A 259 -5.02 20.81 3.38
N THR A 260 -4.04 21.54 3.91
CA THR A 260 -3.73 22.91 3.50
C THR A 260 -2.92 22.95 2.20
N ASN A 261 -2.26 21.85 1.84
CA ASN A 261 -1.60 21.70 0.55
C ASN A 261 -2.64 21.36 -0.53
N ILE A 262 -2.76 22.26 -1.52
CA ILE A 262 -3.74 22.15 -2.61
C ILE A 262 -3.54 20.91 -3.47
N GLU A 263 -2.29 20.50 -3.70
CA GLU A 263 -1.94 19.36 -4.56
C GLU A 263 -2.33 18.04 -3.89
N LEU A 264 -2.08 17.93 -2.58
CA LEU A 264 -2.55 16.79 -1.78
C LEU A 264 -4.08 16.75 -1.70
N ARG A 265 -4.72 17.88 -1.37
CA ARG A 265 -6.17 17.96 -1.23
C ARG A 265 -6.88 17.58 -2.53
N TYR A 266 -6.45 18.13 -3.67
CA TYR A 266 -7.05 17.81 -4.96
C TYR A 266 -6.87 16.33 -5.32
N SER A 267 -5.65 15.78 -5.16
CA SER A 267 -5.38 14.38 -5.43
C SER A 267 -6.27 13.45 -4.60
N THR A 268 -6.46 13.77 -3.31
CA THR A 268 -7.35 13.02 -2.41
C THR A 268 -8.83 13.15 -2.79
N GLU A 269 -9.33 14.36 -3.02
CA GLU A 269 -10.72 14.58 -3.48
C GLU A 269 -10.99 13.83 -4.79
N TYR A 270 -10.03 13.88 -5.72
CA TYR A 270 -10.15 13.25 -7.02
C TYR A 270 -10.08 11.72 -6.93
N PHE A 271 -9.22 11.16 -6.09
CA PHE A 271 -9.23 9.73 -5.77
C PHE A 271 -10.57 9.30 -5.18
N THR A 272 -11.09 10.03 -4.18
CA THR A 272 -12.36 9.72 -3.53
C THR A 272 -13.52 9.76 -4.53
N LEU A 273 -13.58 10.78 -5.39
CA LEU A 273 -14.58 10.86 -6.45
C LEU A 273 -14.50 9.65 -7.40
N LYS A 274 -13.30 9.29 -7.87
CA LYS A 274 -13.10 8.12 -8.74
C LYS A 274 -13.56 6.82 -8.06
N SER A 275 -13.23 6.64 -6.79
CA SER A 275 -13.64 5.47 -6.01
C SER A 275 -15.16 5.37 -5.85
N LEU A 276 -15.83 6.49 -5.55
CA LEU A 276 -17.30 6.55 -5.49
C LEU A 276 -17.93 6.23 -6.85
N LEU A 277 -17.40 6.79 -7.93
CA LEU A 277 -17.92 6.53 -9.28
C LEU A 277 -17.73 5.08 -9.71
N ASN A 278 -16.60 4.45 -9.35
CA ASN A 278 -16.37 3.03 -9.61
C ASN A 278 -17.36 2.15 -8.85
N TYR A 279 -17.67 2.48 -7.58
CA TYR A 279 -18.68 1.77 -6.80
C TYR A 279 -20.09 1.90 -7.40
N ILE A 280 -20.44 3.09 -7.92
CA ILE A 280 -21.77 3.34 -8.50
C ILE A 280 -21.90 2.72 -9.90
N LEU A 281 -20.80 2.53 -10.64
CA LEU A 281 -20.80 2.15 -12.06
C LEU A 281 -21.65 0.92 -12.37
N ASP A 282 -21.55 -0.12 -11.54
CA ASP A 282 -22.27 -1.38 -11.75
C ASP A 282 -23.78 -1.25 -11.50
N LYS A 283 -24.21 -0.24 -10.73
CA LYS A 283 -25.60 -0.03 -10.31
C LYS A 283 -26.30 1.07 -11.10
N ASP A 284 -25.59 2.14 -11.43
CA ASP A 284 -26.11 3.28 -12.18
C ASP A 284 -25.03 3.89 -13.10
N PRO A 285 -24.75 3.26 -14.25
CA PRO A 285 -23.77 3.79 -15.21
C PRO A 285 -24.21 5.11 -15.84
N ALA A 286 -25.51 5.41 -15.89
CA ALA A 286 -26.04 6.66 -16.43
C ALA A 286 -25.66 7.85 -15.53
N PHE A 287 -25.78 7.69 -14.20
CA PHE A 287 -25.30 8.67 -13.23
C PHE A 287 -23.80 8.91 -13.38
N VAL A 288 -22.98 7.86 -13.47
CA VAL A 288 -21.52 8.00 -13.64
C VAL A 288 -21.20 8.76 -14.92
N LYS A 289 -21.86 8.43 -16.05
CA LYS A 289 -21.70 9.17 -17.31
C LYS A 289 -22.08 10.65 -17.17
N ALA A 290 -23.14 10.96 -16.43
CA ALA A 290 -23.55 12.33 -16.17
C ALA A 290 -22.52 13.11 -15.34
N ILE A 291 -21.94 12.50 -14.29
CA ILE A 291 -20.87 13.11 -13.49
C ILE A 291 -19.63 13.38 -14.35
N LEU A 292 -19.17 12.39 -15.13
CA LEU A 292 -18.00 12.54 -15.99
C LEU A 292 -18.20 13.64 -17.06
N LYS A 293 -19.41 13.80 -17.59
CA LYS A 293 -19.74 14.91 -18.51
C LYS A 293 -19.59 16.28 -17.82
N ASN A 294 -19.91 16.34 -16.54
CA ASN A 294 -19.86 17.53 -15.69
C ASN A 294 -18.48 17.83 -15.09
N TYR A 295 -17.45 17.02 -15.34
CA TYR A 295 -16.07 17.38 -15.02
C TYR A 295 -15.70 18.74 -15.64
N SER A 296 -14.92 19.54 -14.93
CA SER A 296 -14.37 20.78 -15.48
C SER A 296 -13.43 20.49 -16.66
N PRO A 297 -13.14 21.46 -17.53
CA PRO A 297 -12.17 21.28 -18.61
C PRO A 297 -10.81 20.76 -18.11
N GLU A 298 -10.32 21.28 -16.98
CA GLU A 298 -9.08 20.87 -16.33
C GLU A 298 -9.12 19.41 -15.89
N MET A 299 -10.18 19.01 -15.17
CA MET A 299 -10.37 17.61 -14.74
C MET A 299 -10.47 16.65 -15.93
N LYS A 300 -11.05 17.08 -17.06
CA LYS A 300 -11.11 16.27 -18.29
C LYS A 300 -9.72 16.02 -18.87
N ARG A 301 -8.84 17.03 -18.87
CA ARG A 301 -7.44 16.89 -19.29
C ARG A 301 -6.66 15.97 -18.37
N ASP A 302 -6.79 16.17 -17.06
CA ASP A 302 -6.16 15.31 -16.04
C ASP A 302 -6.59 13.84 -16.22
N ARG A 303 -7.89 13.59 -16.39
CA ARG A 303 -8.43 12.24 -16.65
C ARG A 303 -7.92 11.65 -17.96
N ALA A 304 -7.84 12.44 -19.02
CA ALA A 304 -7.34 11.98 -20.31
C ALA A 304 -5.85 11.59 -20.20
N TYR A 305 -5.06 12.37 -19.46
CA TYR A 305 -3.66 12.09 -19.20
C TYR A 305 -3.46 10.81 -18.37
N GLU A 306 -4.21 10.64 -17.27
CA GLU A 306 -4.19 9.38 -16.50
C GLU A 306 -4.54 8.17 -17.36
N LYS A 307 -5.57 8.29 -18.21
CA LYS A 307 -5.98 7.21 -19.12
C LYS A 307 -4.91 6.88 -20.15
N ALA A 308 -4.29 7.90 -20.75
CA ALA A 308 -3.21 7.70 -21.71
C ALA A 308 -2.01 7.00 -21.05
N PHE A 309 -1.69 7.38 -19.80
CA PHE A 309 -0.66 6.71 -19.01
C PHE A 309 -1.00 5.24 -18.79
N ILE A 310 -2.23 4.92 -18.34
CA ILE A 310 -2.65 3.53 -18.10
C ILE A 310 -2.60 2.73 -19.42
N LEU A 311 -3.20 3.24 -20.50
CA LEU A 311 -3.20 2.57 -21.81
C LEU A 311 -1.80 2.29 -22.33
N LYS A 312 -0.85 3.19 -22.10
CA LYS A 312 0.56 3.02 -22.50
C LYS A 312 1.25 1.86 -21.77
N HIS A 313 0.82 1.56 -20.54
CA HIS A 313 1.46 0.56 -19.69
C HIS A 313 0.59 -0.69 -19.42
N GLN A 314 -0.59 -0.79 -20.02
CA GLN A 314 -1.41 -2.00 -19.98
C GLN A 314 -0.74 -3.16 -20.73
N GLY A 315 -0.85 -4.37 -20.17
CA GLY A 315 -0.35 -5.58 -20.79
C GLY A 315 -0.34 -6.78 -19.83
N LEU A 316 0.22 -7.90 -20.29
CA LEU A 316 0.22 -9.18 -19.56
C LEU A 316 0.86 -9.10 -18.15
N LEU A 317 1.79 -8.17 -17.94
CA LEU A 317 2.40 -7.97 -16.63
C LEU A 317 1.41 -7.41 -15.61
N ASP A 318 0.52 -6.50 -16.02
CA ASP A 318 -0.50 -5.91 -15.15
C ASP A 318 -1.47 -6.99 -14.65
N ASP A 319 -1.94 -7.87 -15.55
CA ASP A 319 -2.80 -8.99 -15.20
C ASP A 319 -2.12 -9.98 -14.25
N PHE A 320 -0.86 -10.32 -14.51
CA PHE A 320 -0.07 -11.22 -13.67
C PHE A 320 0.16 -10.64 -12.27
N PHE A 321 0.53 -9.36 -12.17
CA PHE A 321 0.73 -8.71 -10.88
C PHE A 321 -0.58 -8.48 -10.14
N GLY A 322 -1.67 -8.14 -10.83
CA GLY A 322 -3.00 -8.09 -10.26
C GLY A 322 -3.43 -9.43 -9.64
N PHE A 323 -3.15 -10.55 -10.32
CA PHE A 323 -3.41 -11.89 -9.80
C PHE A 323 -2.53 -12.24 -8.58
N THR A 324 -1.22 -11.98 -8.66
CA THR A 324 -0.30 -12.31 -7.56
C THR A 324 -0.54 -11.44 -6.32
N ASN A 325 -0.87 -10.15 -6.49
CA ASN A 325 -1.28 -9.28 -5.39
C ASN A 325 -2.57 -9.78 -4.73
N ASN A 326 -3.56 -10.20 -5.53
CA ASN A 326 -4.78 -10.80 -5.03
C ASN A 326 -4.51 -12.06 -4.19
N LEU A 327 -3.59 -12.93 -4.64
CA LEU A 327 -3.16 -14.10 -3.88
C LEU A 327 -2.44 -13.71 -2.58
N PHE A 328 -1.56 -12.72 -2.63
CA PHE A 328 -0.86 -12.21 -1.45
C PHE A 328 -1.83 -11.70 -0.39
N LEU A 329 -2.79 -10.84 -0.76
CA LEU A 329 -3.82 -10.34 0.15
C LEU A 329 -4.65 -11.48 0.76
N LYS A 330 -5.10 -12.43 -0.06
CA LYS A 330 -5.83 -13.62 0.41
C LYS A 330 -5.01 -14.49 1.36
N SER A 331 -3.71 -14.64 1.10
CA SER A 331 -2.81 -15.41 1.98
C SER A 331 -2.65 -14.75 3.37
N ASN A 332 -2.82 -13.42 3.44
CA ASN A 332 -2.89 -12.66 4.68
C ASN A 332 -4.34 -12.52 5.21
N GLN A 333 -5.25 -13.39 4.77
CA GLN A 333 -6.67 -13.43 5.19
C GLN A 333 -7.42 -12.11 4.96
N GLN A 334 -7.03 -11.34 3.95
CA GLN A 334 -7.77 -10.16 3.52
C GLN A 334 -8.68 -10.49 2.33
N GLU A 335 -9.74 -9.72 2.19
CA GLU A 335 -10.48 -9.71 0.93
C GLU A 335 -9.53 -9.27 -0.19
N GLY A 336 -9.57 -10.01 -1.30
CA GLY A 336 -8.71 -9.79 -2.45
C GLY A 336 -8.93 -8.44 -3.14
N SER A 337 -8.21 -8.19 -4.24
CA SER A 337 -8.26 -6.93 -5.01
C SER A 337 -9.63 -6.55 -5.59
N ILE A 338 -10.65 -7.41 -5.44
CA ILE A 338 -11.96 -7.28 -6.10
C ILE A 338 -12.98 -6.50 -5.25
N THR A 339 -12.71 -6.19 -3.98
CA THR A 339 -13.65 -5.40 -3.16
C THR A 339 -13.12 -4.00 -2.85
N TYR A 340 -13.27 -3.09 -3.83
CA TYR A 340 -13.34 -1.63 -3.60
C TYR A 340 -14.49 -1.24 -2.63
N SER A 341 -15.31 -2.20 -2.22
CA SER A 341 -16.40 -2.03 -1.26
C SER A 341 -15.92 -1.65 0.14
N TYR A 342 -14.75 -2.09 0.62
CA TYR A 342 -14.40 -1.82 2.03
C TYR A 342 -13.97 -0.37 2.29
N PHE A 343 -13.16 0.24 1.43
CA PHE A 343 -12.87 1.68 1.54
C PHE A 343 -14.15 2.50 1.44
N ILE A 344 -15.05 2.16 0.50
CA ILE A 344 -16.34 2.84 0.36
C ILE A 344 -17.20 2.63 1.59
N ASN A 345 -17.22 1.43 2.17
CA ASN A 345 -17.93 1.16 3.42
C ASN A 345 -17.41 2.05 4.57
N LEU A 346 -16.09 2.16 4.74
CA LEU A 346 -15.48 3.06 5.73
C LEU A 346 -15.84 4.53 5.45
N LEU A 347 -15.69 4.98 4.20
CA LEU A 347 -16.02 6.34 3.79
C LEU A 347 -17.48 6.69 4.04
N LEU A 348 -18.41 5.83 3.63
CA LEU A 348 -19.84 6.06 3.80
C LEU A 348 -20.28 5.99 5.26
N ASN A 349 -19.61 5.22 6.13
CA ASN A 349 -19.91 5.25 7.57
C ASN A 349 -19.28 6.45 8.29
N TYR A 350 -18.20 7.00 7.75
CA TYR A 350 -17.52 8.17 8.32
C TYR A 350 -18.18 9.49 7.92
N GLU A 351 -18.48 9.68 6.64
CA GLU A 351 -19.04 10.93 6.12
C GLU A 351 -20.50 11.11 6.56
N LYS A 352 -20.79 12.30 7.06
CA LYS A 352 -22.15 12.78 7.29
C LYS A 352 -22.62 13.47 6.02
N VAL A 353 -23.78 13.07 5.52
CA VAL A 353 -24.37 13.58 4.28
C VAL A 353 -25.46 14.58 4.56
#